data_AF-A0A265Q2W2-F1
#
_entry.id   AF-A0A265Q2W2-F1
#
_cell.length_a   1.000
_cell.length_b   1.000
_cell.length_c   1.000
_cell.angle_alpha   90.00
_cell.angle_beta   90.00
_cell.angle_gamma   90.00
#
_symmetry.space_group_name_H-M   'P 1'
#
loop_
_entity.id
_entity.type
_entity.pdbx_description
1 polymer ?
#
loop_
_entity_poly.entity_id
_entity_poly.type
_entity_poly.pdbx_seq_one_letter_code
_entity_poly.pdbx_strand_id
1 'polypeptide(L)'
;MFNLKYYINQLEFSKDVVFKDYSKVYKGNSGVTKYKKELAIFKSYLNSDYINIPEIYFEDEEKTLIIMEKIGGETLDRIYIDDKEQFEYLMKKFGDTLGYIHSLDINPVKEVIPGYYTSQKKYFNDYIESLKNRIINLGEMEYLEILDSLCRRFKEVNFNNICLNHGDYHFWNVIFTDKKQLYILDWEKSKIVDCRYDIANTLILCYSLVLI
;
A
#
# COMPACT_ATOMS: atom_id res chain seq x y z
N MET A 1 -3.54 22.98 -4.22
CA MET A 1 -4.05 22.81 -2.84
C MET A 1 -5.57 22.74 -2.95
N PHE A 2 -6.17 21.60 -2.64
CA PHE A 2 -7.64 21.44 -2.69
C PHE A 2 -8.19 21.77 -1.31
N ASN A 3 -9.23 22.59 -1.27
CA ASN A 3 -9.92 22.97 -0.04
C ASN A 3 -11.35 22.45 -0.12
N LEU A 4 -11.76 21.65 0.86
CA LEU A 4 -13.16 21.31 1.05
C LEU A 4 -13.83 22.47 1.78
N LYS A 5 -14.74 23.15 1.09
CA LYS A 5 -15.56 24.23 1.65
C LYS A 5 -16.95 23.72 1.97
N TYR A 6 -17.40 23.89 3.20
CA TYR A 6 -18.76 23.57 3.60
C TYR A 6 -19.34 24.67 4.48
N TYR A 7 -20.67 24.76 4.49
CA TYR A 7 -21.39 25.81 5.19
C TYR A 7 -22.25 25.21 6.30
N ILE A 8 -22.15 25.76 7.51
CA ILE A 8 -23.08 25.48 8.61
C ILE A 8 -23.59 26.83 9.11
N ASN A 9 -24.90 27.06 9.05
CA ASN A 9 -25.53 28.31 9.50
C ASN A 9 -24.85 29.58 8.94
N GLN A 10 -24.55 29.61 7.64
CA GLN A 10 -23.87 30.71 6.94
C GLN A 10 -22.39 30.94 7.28
N LEU A 11 -21.80 30.13 8.16
CA LEU A 11 -20.35 30.13 8.40
C LEU A 11 -19.65 29.23 7.38
N GLU A 12 -18.64 29.78 6.70
CA GLU A 12 -17.78 29.04 5.77
C GLU A 12 -16.64 28.37 6.53
N PHE A 13 -16.54 27.06 6.41
CA PHE A 13 -15.42 26.28 6.90
C PHE A 13 -14.61 25.77 5.72
N SER A 14 -13.28 25.86 5.81
CA SER A 14 -12.36 25.36 4.79
C SER A 14 -11.33 24.45 5.44
N LYS A 15 -11.20 23.22 4.93
CA LYS A 15 -10.16 22.28 5.34
C LYS A 15 -9.33 21.85 4.12
N ASP A 16 -8.02 21.82 4.30
CA ASP A 16 -7.08 21.23 3.34
C ASP A 16 -7.39 19.73 3.19
N VAL A 17 -7.51 19.26 1.94
CA VAL A 17 -7.83 17.87 1.63
C VAL A 17 -6.93 17.29 0.54
N VAL A 18 -6.89 15.97 0.48
CA VAL A 18 -6.33 15.23 -0.65
C VAL A 18 -7.48 14.81 -1.56
N PHE A 19 -7.37 15.12 -2.84
CA PHE A 19 -8.26 14.65 -3.89
C PHE A 19 -7.53 13.61 -4.73
N LYS A 20 -8.08 12.39 -4.81
CA LYS A 20 -7.51 11.28 -5.57
C LYS A 20 -8.51 10.84 -6.67
N ASP A 21 -8.06 10.93 -7.91
CA ASP A 21 -8.86 10.63 -9.11
C ASP A 21 -8.30 9.38 -9.80
N TYR A 22 -9.00 8.26 -9.67
CA TYR A 22 -8.56 6.97 -10.22
C TYR A 22 -8.95 6.81 -11.69
N SER A 23 -9.79 7.70 -12.24
CA SER A 23 -10.25 7.63 -13.64
C SER A 23 -9.13 7.97 -14.63
N LYS A 24 -8.17 8.81 -14.20
CA LYS A 24 -7.07 9.30 -15.04
C LYS A 24 -5.80 8.47 -14.92
N VAL A 25 -5.67 7.66 -13.88
CA VAL A 25 -4.37 7.08 -13.49
C VAL A 25 -3.94 5.96 -14.44
N TYR A 26 -4.86 5.21 -15.07
CA TYR A 26 -4.55 4.28 -16.17
C TYR A 26 -5.79 4.02 -17.03
N LYS A 27 -5.66 3.98 -18.36
CA LYS A 27 -6.75 3.63 -19.28
C LYS A 27 -7.31 2.22 -18.94
N GLY A 28 -8.54 2.12 -18.44
CA GLY A 28 -9.32 0.86 -18.35
C GLY A 28 -9.66 0.35 -16.93
N ASN A 29 -10.00 -0.95 -16.83
CA ASN A 29 -10.51 -1.64 -15.62
C ASN A 29 -9.57 -1.60 -14.39
N SER A 30 -8.32 -1.15 -14.54
CA SER A 30 -7.35 -1.06 -13.45
C SER A 30 -7.66 0.07 -12.46
N GLY A 31 -8.18 1.22 -12.93
CA GLY A 31 -8.53 2.36 -12.07
C GLY A 31 -9.66 2.04 -11.09
N VAL A 32 -10.76 1.46 -11.60
CA VAL A 32 -11.91 1.00 -10.78
C VAL A 32 -11.45 -0.01 -9.72
N THR A 33 -10.59 -0.96 -10.11
CA THR A 33 -10.09 -1.98 -9.18
C THR A 33 -9.28 -1.34 -8.04
N LYS A 34 -8.39 -0.40 -8.35
CA LYS A 34 -7.59 0.32 -7.35
C LYS A 34 -8.45 1.14 -6.40
N TYR A 35 -9.42 1.90 -6.95
CA TYR A 35 -10.40 2.65 -6.18
C TYR A 35 -11.13 1.75 -5.17
N LYS A 36 -11.68 0.62 -5.63
CA LYS A 36 -12.45 -0.30 -4.77
C LYS A 36 -11.60 -0.86 -3.63
N LYS A 37 -10.35 -1.24 -3.91
CA LYS A 37 -9.43 -1.78 -2.89
C LYS A 37 -9.14 -0.77 -1.80
N GLU A 38 -8.69 0.42 -2.18
CA GLU A 38 -8.28 1.45 -1.24
C GLU A 38 -9.47 1.95 -0.42
N LEU A 39 -10.62 2.14 -1.07
CA LEU A 39 -11.87 2.49 -0.39
C LEU A 39 -12.29 1.45 0.64
N ALA A 40 -12.24 0.15 0.28
CA ALA A 40 -12.61 -0.92 1.18
C ALA A 40 -11.71 -0.95 2.44
N ILE A 41 -10.41 -0.72 2.27
CA ILE A 41 -9.44 -0.68 3.37
C ILE A 41 -9.69 0.53 4.27
N PHE A 42 -9.82 1.73 3.70
CA PHE A 42 -10.09 2.94 4.48
C PHE A 42 -11.38 2.83 5.28
N LYS A 43 -12.47 2.31 4.69
CA LYS A 43 -13.72 2.11 5.43
C LYS A 43 -13.63 1.04 6.51
N SER A 44 -12.93 -0.06 6.23
CA SER A 44 -12.88 -1.20 7.16
C SER A 44 -12.00 -0.95 8.37
N TYR A 45 -10.96 -0.13 8.23
CA TYR A 45 -9.91 0.02 9.24
C TYR A 45 -9.71 1.44 9.75
N LEU A 46 -10.62 2.39 9.44
CA LEU A 46 -10.50 3.79 9.89
C LEU A 46 -10.32 3.92 11.40
N ASN A 47 -11.05 3.09 12.17
CA ASN A 47 -11.02 3.07 13.64
C ASN A 47 -10.22 1.89 14.18
N SER A 48 -9.26 1.38 13.42
CA SER A 48 -8.38 0.31 13.86
C SER A 48 -7.44 0.79 14.97
N ASP A 49 -7.34 0.03 16.06
CA ASP A 49 -6.33 0.29 17.11
C ASP A 49 -4.89 0.02 16.63
N TYR A 50 -4.74 -0.61 15.46
CA TYR A 50 -3.48 -1.14 14.95
C TYR A 50 -2.78 -0.21 13.96
N ILE A 51 -3.55 0.52 13.15
CA ILE A 51 -3.01 1.36 12.07
C ILE A 51 -3.78 2.67 11.96
N ASN A 52 -3.10 3.74 11.56
CA ASN A 52 -3.74 4.99 11.21
C ASN A 52 -3.78 5.13 9.68
N ILE A 53 -4.93 5.54 9.15
CA ILE A 53 -5.17 5.78 7.74
C ILE A 53 -5.99 7.08 7.58
N PRO A 54 -5.96 7.74 6.41
CA PRO A 54 -6.75 8.94 6.20
C PRO A 54 -8.26 8.71 6.31
N GLU A 55 -8.97 9.65 6.93
CA GLU A 55 -10.42 9.67 6.93
C GLU A 55 -10.97 10.08 5.56
N ILE A 56 -11.95 9.34 5.03
CA ILE A 56 -12.66 9.70 3.80
C ILE A 56 -13.77 10.71 4.12
N TYR A 57 -13.75 11.86 3.45
CA TYR A 57 -14.81 12.87 3.54
C TYR A 57 -15.85 12.74 2.44
N PHE A 58 -15.43 12.29 1.25
CA PHE A 58 -16.31 12.12 0.11
C PHE A 58 -15.76 11.05 -0.84
N GLU A 59 -16.66 10.33 -1.49
CA GLU A 59 -16.36 9.34 -2.51
C GLU A 59 -17.41 9.40 -3.62
N ASP A 60 -17.01 9.11 -4.85
CA ASP A 60 -17.90 8.98 -6.01
C ASP A 60 -17.50 7.69 -6.74
N GLU A 61 -18.31 6.64 -6.62
CA GLU A 61 -18.02 5.34 -7.25
C GLU A 61 -18.12 5.40 -8.78
N GLU A 62 -19.05 6.17 -9.33
CA GLU A 62 -19.22 6.30 -10.78
C GLU A 62 -18.01 6.97 -11.43
N LYS A 63 -17.49 8.03 -10.78
CA LYS A 63 -16.30 8.75 -11.25
C LYS A 63 -14.99 8.19 -10.70
N THR A 64 -15.04 7.23 -9.77
CA THR A 64 -13.89 6.68 -9.06
C THR A 64 -13.04 7.78 -8.42
N LEU A 65 -13.64 8.59 -7.55
CA LEU A 65 -12.99 9.72 -6.87
C LEU A 65 -13.05 9.56 -5.36
N ILE A 66 -12.00 9.98 -4.66
CA ILE A 66 -11.96 10.09 -3.20
C ILE A 66 -11.46 11.49 -2.80
N ILE A 67 -12.15 12.12 -1.84
CA ILE A 67 -11.65 13.26 -1.07
C ILE A 67 -11.44 12.79 0.36
N MET A 68 -10.24 12.97 0.88
CA MET A 68 -9.85 12.46 2.19
C MET A 68 -9.00 13.46 2.97
N GLU A 69 -8.77 13.14 4.23
CA GLU A 69 -7.89 13.86 5.13
C GLU A 69 -6.51 14.07 4.52
N LYS A 70 -6.03 15.31 4.57
CA LYS A 70 -4.62 15.60 4.37
C LYS A 70 -3.90 15.42 5.70
N ILE A 71 -3.08 14.37 5.79
CA ILE A 71 -2.27 14.11 6.98
C ILE A 71 -1.12 15.13 7.04
N GLY A 72 -0.98 15.80 8.19
CA GLY A 72 0.15 16.67 8.48
C GLY A 72 1.35 15.88 9.01
N GLY A 73 2.55 16.21 8.53
CA GLY A 73 3.79 15.53 8.87
C GLY A 73 4.70 15.39 7.64
N GLU A 74 5.76 14.61 7.79
CA GLU A 74 6.70 14.29 6.70
C GLU A 74 6.67 12.80 6.39
N THR A 75 6.87 12.45 5.13
CA THR A 75 7.08 11.07 4.73
C THR A 75 8.42 10.56 5.27
N LEU A 76 8.51 9.28 5.61
CA LEU A 76 9.70 8.73 6.30
C LEU A 76 11.01 8.91 5.52
N ASP A 77 10.96 9.02 4.19
CA ASP A 77 12.14 9.24 3.34
C ASP A 77 12.74 10.66 3.48
N ARG A 78 11.92 11.63 3.93
CA ARG A 78 12.33 13.03 4.12
C ARG A 78 12.82 13.32 5.52
N ILE A 79 12.60 12.39 6.45
CA ILE A 79 13.01 12.55 7.83
C ILE A 79 14.49 12.25 7.89
N TYR A 80 15.27 13.30 8.01
CA TYR A 80 16.69 13.18 8.31
C TYR A 80 16.87 12.83 9.79
N ILE A 81 17.51 11.70 10.07
CA ILE A 81 17.68 11.20 11.43
C ILE A 81 19.16 11.00 11.71
N ASP A 82 19.79 12.03 12.27
CA ASP A 82 21.17 11.97 12.78
C ASP A 82 21.28 11.20 14.10
N ASP A 83 20.21 11.21 14.89
CA ASP A 83 20.17 10.53 16.18
C ASP A 83 19.85 9.05 15.99
N LYS A 84 20.82 8.20 16.35
CA LYS A 84 20.69 6.75 16.27
C LYS A 84 19.48 6.23 17.05
N GLU A 85 19.19 6.78 18.24
CA GLU A 85 18.07 6.31 19.06
C GLU A 85 16.73 6.63 18.39
N GLN A 86 16.58 7.84 17.86
CA GLN A 86 15.40 8.21 17.07
C GLN A 86 15.24 7.35 15.82
N PHE A 87 16.34 6.99 15.15
CA PHE A 87 16.30 6.14 13.96
C PHE A 87 15.82 4.73 14.32
N GLU A 88 16.42 4.13 15.35
CA GLU A 88 16.04 2.81 15.84
C GLU A 88 14.58 2.78 16.31
N TYR A 89 14.11 3.81 17.01
CA TYR A 89 12.71 3.95 17.40
C TYR A 89 11.78 3.98 16.17
N LEU A 90 12.11 4.78 15.16
CA LEU A 90 11.24 4.95 14.00
C LEU A 90 11.23 3.69 13.12
N MET A 91 12.38 3.04 12.92
CA MET A 91 12.47 1.78 12.19
C MET A 91 11.74 0.65 12.91
N LYS A 92 11.85 0.59 14.24
CA LYS A 92 11.06 -0.34 15.05
C LYS A 92 9.57 -0.08 14.85
N LYS A 93 9.14 1.18 14.94
CA LYS A 93 7.73 1.54 14.76
C LYS A 93 7.21 1.21 13.36
N PHE A 94 8.00 1.44 12.32
CA PHE A 94 7.69 1.08 10.94
C PHE A 94 7.54 -0.44 10.77
N GLY A 95 8.49 -1.23 11.29
CA GLY A 95 8.43 -2.68 11.28
C GLY A 95 7.24 -3.25 12.08
N ASP A 96 7.01 -2.74 13.28
CA ASP A 96 5.86 -3.10 14.12
C ASP A 96 4.54 -2.80 13.38
N THR A 97 4.46 -1.65 12.70
CA THR A 97 3.27 -1.27 11.93
C THR A 97 3.01 -2.22 10.76
N LEU A 98 4.04 -2.69 10.06
CA LEU A 98 3.85 -3.74 9.05
C LEU A 98 3.33 -5.05 9.67
N GLY A 99 3.87 -5.44 10.83
CA GLY A 99 3.36 -6.57 11.60
C GLY A 99 1.88 -6.41 11.98
N TYR A 100 1.48 -5.20 12.38
CA TYR A 100 0.10 -4.85 12.68
C TYR A 100 -0.80 -4.96 11.45
N ILE A 101 -0.38 -4.47 10.29
CA ILE A 101 -1.10 -4.66 9.01
C ILE A 101 -1.34 -6.15 8.74
N HIS A 102 -0.30 -6.97 8.89
CA HIS A 102 -0.39 -8.42 8.69
C HIS A 102 -1.28 -9.14 9.71
N SER A 103 -1.63 -8.49 10.83
CA SER A 103 -2.51 -9.04 11.86
C SER A 103 -3.99 -8.64 11.73
N LEU A 104 -4.32 -7.73 10.80
CA LEU A 104 -5.69 -7.27 10.60
C LEU A 104 -6.61 -8.42 10.16
N ASP A 105 -7.85 -8.41 10.65
CA ASP A 105 -8.89 -9.31 10.16
C ASP A 105 -9.17 -9.00 8.69
N ILE A 106 -8.96 -9.99 7.83
CA ILE A 106 -9.14 -9.88 6.38
C ILE A 106 -10.61 -10.01 5.95
N ASN A 107 -11.51 -10.49 6.83
CA ASN A 107 -12.91 -10.73 6.47
C ASN A 107 -13.65 -9.52 5.89
N PRO A 108 -13.46 -8.28 6.37
CA PRO A 108 -14.14 -7.11 5.81
C PRO A 108 -13.77 -6.80 4.35
N VAL A 109 -12.58 -7.23 3.91
CA VAL A 109 -12.00 -6.82 2.62
C VAL A 109 -11.76 -7.98 1.64
N LYS A 110 -11.94 -9.24 2.07
CA LYS A 110 -11.58 -10.44 1.29
C LYS A 110 -12.30 -10.59 -0.06
N GLU A 111 -13.49 -10.01 -0.22
CA GLU A 111 -14.23 -10.03 -1.50
C GLU A 111 -13.68 -9.04 -2.52
N VAL A 112 -13.02 -7.98 -2.05
CA VAL A 112 -12.53 -6.88 -2.88
C VAL A 112 -11.03 -7.02 -3.16
N ILE A 113 -10.28 -7.49 -2.17
CA ILE A 113 -8.83 -7.62 -2.26
C ILE A 113 -8.45 -8.97 -2.88
N PRO A 114 -7.66 -8.99 -3.97
CA PRO A 114 -7.31 -10.21 -4.67
C PRO A 114 -6.37 -11.10 -3.85
N GLY A 115 -6.37 -12.39 -4.17
CA GLY A 115 -5.46 -13.38 -3.58
C GLY A 115 -6.12 -14.29 -2.55
N TYR A 116 -7.19 -13.86 -1.89
CA TYR A 116 -7.88 -14.68 -0.87
C TYR A 116 -8.44 -15.99 -1.43
N TYR A 117 -9.20 -15.91 -2.54
CA TYR A 117 -9.83 -17.09 -3.17
C TYR A 117 -8.91 -17.88 -4.10
N THR A 118 -7.68 -17.42 -4.31
CA THR A 118 -6.71 -18.07 -5.19
C THR A 118 -5.70 -18.81 -4.34
N SER A 119 -5.36 -20.06 -4.70
CA SER A 119 -4.26 -20.73 -4.02
C SER A 119 -2.98 -19.89 -4.15
N GLN A 120 -2.21 -19.75 -3.08
CA GLN A 120 -1.01 -18.90 -3.06
C GLN A 120 -0.03 -19.29 -4.17
N LYS A 121 0.14 -20.60 -4.38
CA LYS A 121 0.93 -21.14 -5.49
C LYS A 121 0.44 -20.66 -6.85
N LYS A 122 -0.88 -20.67 -7.11
CA LYS A 122 -1.45 -20.14 -8.35
C LYS A 122 -1.22 -18.63 -8.46
N TYR A 123 -1.48 -17.87 -7.40
CA TYR A 123 -1.29 -16.41 -7.42
C TYR A 123 0.14 -16.03 -7.81
N PHE A 124 1.15 -16.63 -7.17
CA PHE A 124 2.54 -16.33 -7.47
C PHE A 124 2.99 -16.86 -8.83
N ASN A 125 2.46 -18.00 -9.30
CA ASN A 125 2.70 -18.45 -10.66
C ASN A 125 2.14 -17.46 -11.70
N ASP A 126 0.90 -17.00 -11.52
CA ASP A 126 0.27 -16.00 -12.40
C ASP A 126 1.08 -14.69 -12.39
N TYR A 127 1.61 -14.28 -11.24
CA TYR A 127 2.49 -13.13 -11.11
C TYR A 127 3.83 -13.31 -11.84
N ILE A 128 4.47 -14.48 -11.69
CA ILE A 128 5.72 -14.84 -12.39
C ILE A 128 5.51 -14.80 -13.91
N GLU A 129 4.42 -15.38 -14.41
CA GLU A 129 4.12 -15.36 -15.85
C GLU A 129 3.85 -13.94 -16.35
N SER A 130 3.20 -13.09 -15.53
CA SER A 130 3.09 -11.65 -15.84
C SER A 130 4.46 -10.96 -15.94
N LEU A 131 5.40 -11.28 -15.05
CA LEU A 131 6.77 -10.75 -15.11
C LEU A 131 7.51 -11.22 -16.36
N LYS A 132 7.41 -12.51 -16.72
CA LYS A 132 8.00 -13.04 -17.96
C LYS A 132 7.49 -12.30 -19.19
N ASN A 133 6.17 -12.12 -19.29
CA ASN A 133 5.56 -11.40 -20.40
C ASN A 133 6.05 -9.94 -20.48
N ARG A 134 6.25 -9.27 -19.34
CA ARG A 134 6.84 -7.92 -19.31
C ARG A 134 8.28 -7.90 -19.81
N ILE A 135 9.11 -8.85 -19.39
CA ILE A 135 10.50 -8.96 -19.84
C ILE A 135 10.56 -9.19 -21.35
N ILE A 136 9.74 -10.13 -21.87
CA ILE A 136 9.64 -10.43 -23.31
C ILE A 136 9.25 -9.17 -24.10
N ASN A 137 8.24 -8.43 -23.61
CA ASN A 137 7.79 -7.20 -24.29
C ASN A 137 8.83 -6.08 -24.28
N LEU A 138 9.72 -6.06 -23.29
CA LEU A 138 10.83 -5.10 -23.22
C LEU A 138 12.05 -5.54 -24.08
N GLY A 139 12.09 -6.79 -24.53
CA GLY A 139 13.22 -7.34 -25.29
C GLY A 139 14.45 -7.69 -24.45
N GLU A 140 14.32 -7.66 -23.12
CA GLU A 140 15.44 -7.79 -22.18
C GLU A 140 15.67 -9.25 -21.77
N MET A 141 15.99 -10.10 -22.75
CA MET A 141 15.97 -11.56 -22.60
C MET A 141 16.93 -12.11 -21.53
N GLU A 142 18.00 -11.38 -21.19
CA GLU A 142 18.93 -11.74 -20.12
C GLU A 142 18.24 -11.88 -18.74
N TYR A 143 17.18 -11.11 -18.48
CA TYR A 143 16.43 -11.21 -17.23
C TYR A 143 15.52 -12.45 -17.17
N LEU A 144 15.22 -13.10 -18.31
CA LEU A 144 14.44 -14.34 -18.29
C LEU A 144 15.22 -15.48 -17.65
N GLU A 145 16.53 -15.58 -17.93
CA GLU A 145 17.37 -16.62 -17.33
C GLU A 145 17.47 -16.45 -15.81
N ILE A 146 17.62 -15.20 -15.36
CA ILE A 146 17.61 -14.85 -13.93
C ILE A 146 16.26 -15.22 -13.31
N LEU A 147 15.15 -14.82 -13.94
CA LEU A 147 13.81 -15.11 -13.44
C LEU A 147 13.54 -16.63 -13.36
N ASP A 148 13.91 -17.40 -14.38
CA ASP A 148 13.74 -18.85 -14.38
C ASP A 148 14.57 -19.54 -13.27
N SER A 149 15.79 -19.06 -13.03
CA SER A 149 16.62 -19.52 -11.91
C SER A 149 15.95 -19.26 -10.55
N LEU A 150 15.41 -18.05 -10.36
CA LEU A 150 14.65 -17.70 -9.15
C LEU A 150 13.39 -18.56 -9.01
N CYS A 151 12.66 -18.81 -10.10
CA CYS A 151 11.44 -19.61 -10.09
C CYS A 151 11.70 -21.06 -9.66
N ARG A 152 12.85 -21.64 -10.01
CA ARG A 152 13.22 -23.00 -9.55
C ARG A 152 13.34 -23.07 -8.03
N ARG A 153 13.98 -22.07 -7.43
CA ARG A 153 14.12 -21.95 -5.96
C ARG A 153 12.78 -21.69 -5.27
N PHE A 154 11.87 -21.01 -5.96
CA PHE A 154 10.55 -20.68 -5.45
C PHE A 154 9.61 -21.88 -5.34
N LYS A 155 9.87 -22.99 -6.07
CA LYS A 155 9.03 -24.21 -6.03
C LYS A 155 8.94 -24.88 -4.66
N GLU A 156 9.94 -24.66 -3.81
CA GLU A 156 10.05 -25.26 -2.48
C GLU A 156 9.39 -24.39 -1.39
N VAL A 157 8.87 -23.21 -1.75
CA VAL A 157 8.27 -22.28 -0.79
C VAL A 157 6.88 -22.77 -0.39
N ASN A 158 6.69 -23.03 0.90
CA ASN A 158 5.37 -23.26 1.51
C ASN A 158 4.76 -21.92 1.94
N PHE A 159 3.54 -21.63 1.51
CA PHE A 159 2.82 -20.39 1.84
C PHE A 159 1.87 -20.60 3.01
N ASN A 160 2.31 -20.24 4.21
CA ASN A 160 1.60 -20.58 5.45
C ASN A 160 1.03 -19.35 6.17
N ASN A 161 1.43 -18.14 5.79
CA ASN A 161 1.11 -16.91 6.52
C ASN A 161 0.32 -15.95 5.64
N ILE A 162 -0.91 -16.34 5.27
CA ILE A 162 -1.78 -15.54 4.40
C ILE A 162 -2.39 -14.39 5.22
N CYS A 163 -2.14 -13.16 4.79
CA CYS A 163 -2.66 -11.97 5.46
C CYS A 163 -2.93 -10.85 4.45
N LEU A 164 -3.55 -9.76 4.91
CA LEU A 164 -3.56 -8.52 4.15
C LEU A 164 -2.12 -8.01 4.02
N ASN A 165 -1.68 -7.82 2.79
CA ASN A 165 -0.46 -7.11 2.42
C ASN A 165 -0.88 -5.74 1.87
N HIS A 166 -0.19 -4.69 2.28
CA HIS A 166 -0.25 -3.35 1.69
C HIS A 166 0.11 -3.36 0.20
N GLY A 167 1.15 -4.13 -0.17
CA GLY A 167 1.61 -4.29 -1.54
C GLY A 167 2.47 -3.15 -2.09
N ASP A 168 2.74 -2.12 -1.29
CA ASP A 168 3.59 -0.95 -1.62
C ASP A 168 4.11 -0.27 -0.36
N TYR A 169 4.43 -1.05 0.68
CA TYR A 169 4.84 -0.51 1.97
C TYR A 169 6.30 -0.05 1.94
N HIS A 170 6.52 1.25 1.86
CA HIS A 170 7.84 1.89 1.85
C HIS A 170 7.77 3.31 2.41
N PHE A 171 8.92 3.95 2.59
CA PHE A 171 9.02 5.23 3.30
C PHE A 171 8.19 6.38 2.69
N TRP A 172 8.04 6.48 1.36
CA TRP A 172 7.16 7.48 0.74
C TRP A 172 5.67 7.33 1.08
N ASN A 173 5.21 6.11 1.38
CA ASN A 173 3.79 5.83 1.66
C ASN A 173 3.47 5.83 3.15
N VAL A 174 4.41 6.31 3.98
CA VAL A 174 4.23 6.41 5.42
C VAL A 174 4.58 7.82 5.90
N ILE A 175 3.60 8.51 6.47
CA ILE A 175 3.79 9.83 7.08
C ILE A 175 4.00 9.66 8.58
N PHE A 176 5.05 10.29 9.11
CA PHE A 176 5.24 10.48 10.55
C PHE A 176 4.77 11.87 10.96
N THR A 177 3.86 11.91 11.91
CA THR A 177 3.22 13.15 12.37
C THR A 177 3.91 13.72 13.60
N ASP A 178 3.66 15.00 13.90
CA ASP A 178 4.16 15.66 15.12
C ASP A 178 3.68 14.98 16.42
N LYS A 179 2.53 14.26 16.34
CA LYS A 179 2.01 13.42 17.42
C LYS A 179 2.75 12.08 17.55
N LYS A 180 3.86 11.92 16.83
CA LYS A 180 4.68 10.72 16.75
C LYS A 180 3.89 9.50 16.28
N GLN A 181 2.91 9.64 15.40
CA GLN A 181 2.12 8.55 14.84
C GLN A 181 2.53 8.27 13.39
N LEU A 182 2.38 7.01 12.94
CA LEU A 182 2.54 6.64 11.53
C LEU A 182 1.17 6.54 10.88
N TYR A 183 1.00 7.21 9.74
CA TYR A 183 -0.15 7.10 8.85
C TYR A 183 0.25 6.39 7.57
N ILE A 184 -0.55 5.42 7.17
CA ILE A 184 -0.26 4.52 6.05
C ILE A 184 -1.14 4.90 4.84
N LEU A 185 -0.50 5.18 3.71
CA LEU A 185 -1.13 5.71 2.49
C LEU A 185 -1.06 4.72 1.33
N ASP A 186 -1.83 4.96 0.26
CA ASP A 186 -1.69 4.29 -1.04
C ASP A 186 -1.86 2.76 -1.02
N TRP A 187 -3.06 2.33 -0.66
CA TRP A 187 -3.42 0.91 -0.52
C TRP A 187 -3.86 0.21 -1.83
N GLU A 188 -3.65 0.86 -2.98
CA GLU A 188 -4.09 0.38 -4.29
C GLU A 188 -3.50 -0.98 -4.69
N LYS A 189 -2.29 -1.27 -4.23
CA LYS A 189 -1.54 -2.50 -4.55
C LYS A 189 -1.83 -3.64 -3.56
N SER A 190 -2.74 -3.42 -2.63
CA SER A 190 -3.11 -4.41 -1.61
C SER A 190 -3.57 -5.74 -2.22
N LYS A 191 -3.27 -6.78 -1.46
CA LYS A 191 -3.49 -8.19 -1.82
C LYS A 191 -3.53 -9.04 -0.56
N ILE A 192 -4.23 -10.17 -0.61
CA ILE A 192 -4.26 -11.16 0.48
C ILE A 192 -3.40 -12.35 0.05
N VAL A 193 -2.14 -12.33 0.47
CA VAL A 193 -1.14 -13.33 0.12
C VAL A 193 -0.21 -13.60 1.30
N ASP A 194 0.77 -14.47 1.12
CA ASP A 194 1.79 -14.70 2.14
C ASP A 194 2.52 -13.40 2.52
N CYS A 195 2.60 -13.09 3.82
CA CYS A 195 3.18 -11.86 4.39
C CYS A 195 4.62 -11.57 3.95
N ARG A 196 5.37 -12.60 3.54
CA ARG A 196 6.73 -12.44 3.02
C ARG A 196 6.78 -11.61 1.75
N TYR A 197 5.67 -11.47 1.03
CA TYR A 197 5.58 -10.58 -0.13
C TYR A 197 5.89 -9.13 0.26
N ASP A 198 5.16 -8.58 1.22
CA ASP A 198 5.40 -7.21 1.68
C ASP A 198 6.76 -7.06 2.34
N ILE A 199 7.18 -8.02 3.17
CA ILE A 199 8.51 -7.97 3.81
C ILE A 199 9.61 -7.87 2.74
N ALA A 200 9.56 -8.71 1.70
CA ALA A 200 10.55 -8.66 0.63
C ALA A 200 10.46 -7.34 -0.16
N ASN A 201 9.25 -6.86 -0.47
CA ASN A 201 9.05 -5.62 -1.21
C ASN A 201 9.57 -4.40 -0.42
N THR A 202 9.23 -4.30 0.86
CA THR A 202 9.70 -3.26 1.77
C THR A 202 11.21 -3.29 1.92
N LEU A 203 11.81 -4.48 2.12
CA LEU A 203 13.26 -4.59 2.20
C LEU A 203 13.92 -4.10 0.91
N ILE A 204 13.44 -4.49 -0.27
CA ILE A 204 14.05 -4.02 -1.53
C ILE A 204 13.92 -2.50 -1.68
N LEU A 205 12.72 -1.95 -1.49
CA LEU A 205 12.45 -0.52 -1.71
C LEU A 205 13.16 0.37 -0.68
N CYS A 206 13.19 -0.03 0.59
CA CYS A 206 13.88 0.72 1.63
C CYS A 206 15.41 0.56 1.52
N TYR A 207 15.92 -0.62 1.16
CA TYR A 207 17.37 -0.84 1.06
C TYR A 207 17.98 -0.14 -0.16
N SER A 208 17.23 0.00 -1.26
CA SER A 208 17.67 0.80 -2.41
C SER A 208 17.85 2.29 -2.09
N LEU A 209 17.27 2.78 -1.00
CA LEU A 209 17.36 4.19 -0.59
C LEU A 209 18.53 4.49 0.35
N VAL A 210 19.10 3.48 1.01
CA VAL A 210 20.21 3.65 1.97
C VAL A 210 21.59 3.61 1.27
N LEU A 211 21.63 3.23 -0.01
CA LEU A 211 22.86 3.05 -0.79
C LEU A 211 23.09 4.13 -1.87
N ILE A 212 22.35 5.24 -1.82
CA ILE A 212 22.54 6.43 -2.66
C ILE A 212 22.90 7.60 -1.75
#